data_AF-A0A1Y2CYW1-F1
#
_entry.id   AF-A0A1Y2CYW1-F1
#
_cell.length_a   1.000
_cell.length_b   1.000
_cell.length_c   1.000
_cell.angle_alpha   90.00
_cell.angle_beta   90.00
_cell.angle_gamma   90.00
#
_symmetry.space_group_name_H-M   'P 1'
#
loop_
_entity.id
_entity.type
_entity.pdbx_description
1 polymer ?
#
loop_
_entity_poly.entity_id
_entity_poly.type
_entity_poly.pdbx_seq_one_letter_code
_entity_poly.pdbx_strand_id
1 'polypeptide(L)'
;MSFPNTGPPENYNPPLQSYLAIAHGEKQHNMAQVYAGYYINDPAEPSVAVPMIAVIKCGTPMEQAQQGQTKSGNRGKRDSQLILMNFLSRILFEDRMTALDFDLWVKISGITEGNVPPTAYTLVLMVDADTVAEPSSLRHMVETMKRDDKVMGLCGETQVANPFGSWVTMIQVFEYFMSHHLGKAFESCFGGVTCLPGCFCMYRIKMAKGPGGMWTMPNMVDTLHKKNLLLLGEDRFLSTMMLRTFPKRKLVYVPSAICKTVVPDKFKILLSQRRRWINSTVHNLAELVRMRDLCGVFCFSMRFVVLVRQVLA
;
A
#
# COMPACT_ATOMS: atom_id res chain seq x y z
N MET A 1 5.05 23.11 2.51
CA MET A 1 3.60 23.12 2.80
C MET A 1 3.23 24.55 3.15
N SER A 2 2.55 25.25 2.26
CA SER A 2 1.91 26.51 2.60
C SER A 2 0.46 26.18 2.97
N PHE A 3 0.11 26.37 4.24
CA PHE A 3 -1.28 26.30 4.66
C PHE A 3 -1.98 27.57 4.15
N PRO A 4 -3.17 27.48 3.55
CA PRO A 4 -3.95 28.67 3.19
C PRO A 4 -4.25 29.51 4.45
N ASN A 5 -4.64 30.78 4.30
CA ASN A 5 -4.89 31.76 5.39
C ASN A 5 -6.04 31.39 6.36
N THR A 6 -6.54 30.16 6.32
CA THR A 6 -7.44 29.53 7.30
C THR A 6 -6.83 28.22 7.85
N GLY A 7 -5.51 28.08 7.74
CA GLY A 7 -4.76 26.96 8.28
C GLY A 7 -4.79 26.97 9.80
N PRO A 8 -4.56 25.81 10.43
CA PRO A 8 -4.38 25.78 11.86
C PRO A 8 -3.23 26.75 12.25
N PRO A 9 -3.30 27.45 13.40
CA PRO A 9 -2.35 28.51 13.75
C PRO A 9 -0.90 28.02 13.62
N GLU A 10 0.06 28.93 13.36
CA GLU A 10 1.48 28.61 13.11
C GLU A 10 2.15 27.71 14.17
N ASN A 11 1.50 27.48 15.32
CA ASN A 11 1.92 26.59 16.41
C ASN A 11 0.89 25.49 16.74
N TYR A 12 0.01 25.11 15.82
CA TYR A 12 -0.98 24.06 16.08
C TYR A 12 -0.31 22.71 16.20
N ASN A 13 -0.38 22.17 17.41
CA ASN A 13 0.09 20.84 17.74
C ASN A 13 -1.13 19.95 18.02
N PRO A 14 -1.53 19.08 17.07
CA PRO A 14 -2.66 18.18 17.27
C PRO A 14 -2.39 17.20 18.43
N PRO A 15 -3.44 16.74 19.12
CA PRO A 15 -3.30 15.81 20.23
C PRO A 15 -2.62 14.50 19.80
N LEU A 16 -1.83 13.92 20.70
CA LEU A 16 -1.27 12.58 20.52
C LEU A 16 -2.39 11.54 20.64
N GLN A 17 -2.55 10.73 19.60
CA GLN A 17 -3.55 9.67 19.54
C GLN A 17 -2.87 8.30 19.56
N SER A 18 -3.37 7.39 20.39
CA SER A 18 -2.82 6.03 20.52
C SER A 18 -3.20 5.15 19.32
N TYR A 19 -2.27 4.29 18.90
CA TYR A 19 -2.51 3.23 17.94
C TYR A 19 -1.67 1.97 18.24
N LEU A 20 -2.08 0.85 17.64
CA LEU A 20 -1.37 -0.43 17.75
C LEU A 20 -0.44 -0.63 16.54
N ALA A 21 0.87 -0.68 16.80
CA ALA A 21 1.93 -0.93 15.83
C ALA A 21 2.18 -2.44 15.59
N ILE A 22 2.95 -2.80 14.55
CA ILE A 22 3.32 -4.20 14.24
C ILE A 22 4.52 -4.65 15.08
N ALA A 23 4.41 -4.50 16.39
CA ALA A 23 5.42 -4.90 17.36
C ALA A 23 4.81 -5.80 18.43
N HIS A 24 5.67 -6.41 19.25
CA HIS A 24 5.28 -7.33 20.32
C HIS A 24 5.45 -6.68 21.69
N GLY A 25 4.57 -7.08 22.62
CA GLY A 25 4.60 -6.60 23.99
C GLY A 25 4.39 -5.09 24.09
N GLU A 26 5.15 -4.44 24.95
CA GLU A 26 5.04 -3.00 25.22
C GLU A 26 5.31 -2.13 23.99
N LYS A 27 6.10 -2.62 23.04
CA LYS A 27 6.42 -1.92 21.78
C LYS A 27 5.24 -1.87 20.80
N GLN A 28 4.17 -2.62 21.06
CA GLN A 28 2.95 -2.59 20.26
C GLN A 28 2.20 -1.26 20.44
N HIS A 29 2.33 -0.61 21.61
CA HIS A 29 1.71 0.68 21.85
C HIS A 29 2.54 1.80 21.23
N ASN A 30 1.88 2.68 20.48
CA ASN A 30 2.52 3.80 19.81
C ASN A 30 1.53 4.97 19.69
N MET A 31 2.03 6.17 19.36
CA MET A 31 1.21 7.36 19.23
C MET A 31 1.44 8.03 17.88
N ALA A 32 0.39 8.67 17.36
CA ALA A 32 0.43 9.44 16.14
C ALA A 32 -0.26 10.80 16.31
N GLN A 33 0.14 11.74 15.47
CA GLN A 33 -0.44 13.06 15.34
C GLN A 33 -0.95 13.25 13.91
N VAL A 34 -2.17 13.73 13.76
CA VAL A 34 -2.80 13.94 12.45
C VAL A 34 -2.85 15.41 12.14
N TYR A 35 -2.29 15.81 11.00
CA TYR A 35 -2.37 17.15 10.46
C TYR A 35 -3.22 17.14 9.19
N ALA A 36 -3.94 18.23 8.96
CA ALA A 36 -4.78 18.43 7.80
C ALA A 36 -4.36 19.75 7.13
N GLY A 37 -4.14 19.74 5.83
CA GLY A 37 -3.77 20.93 5.07
C GLY A 37 -3.81 20.69 3.56
N TYR A 38 -3.52 21.71 2.77
CA TYR A 38 -3.55 21.59 1.32
C TYR A 38 -2.12 21.55 0.76
N TYR A 39 -1.91 20.72 -0.26
CA TYR A 39 -0.75 20.81 -1.11
C TYR A 39 -1.09 21.70 -2.31
N ILE A 40 -0.25 22.71 -2.54
CA ILE A 40 -0.38 23.66 -3.65
C ILE A 40 0.85 23.45 -4.52
N ASN A 41 0.65 22.96 -5.75
CA ASN A 41 1.74 22.61 -6.67
C ASN A 41 2.42 23.86 -7.24
N ASP A 42 1.63 24.85 -7.66
CA ASP A 42 2.11 26.13 -8.17
C ASP A 42 1.53 27.27 -7.33
N PRO A 43 2.38 28.05 -6.62
CA PRO A 43 1.94 29.23 -5.90
C PRO A 43 1.27 30.30 -6.77
N ALA A 44 1.56 30.32 -8.09
CA ALA A 44 0.99 31.25 -9.05
C ALA A 44 -0.40 30.82 -9.57
N GLU A 45 -0.72 29.51 -9.52
CA GLU A 45 -2.03 28.95 -9.87
C GLU A 45 -2.62 28.16 -8.68
N PRO A 46 -3.03 28.84 -7.59
CA PRO A 46 -3.52 28.20 -6.37
C PRO A 46 -4.85 27.44 -6.54
N SER A 47 -5.45 27.44 -7.74
CA SER A 47 -6.76 26.84 -8.03
C SER A 47 -6.79 25.31 -7.94
N VAL A 48 -5.65 24.62 -7.89
CA VAL A 48 -5.60 23.16 -7.71
C VAL A 48 -4.95 22.81 -6.37
N ALA A 49 -5.62 23.17 -5.29
CA ALA A 49 -5.25 22.76 -3.94
C ALA A 49 -5.66 21.29 -3.71
N VAL A 50 -4.70 20.42 -3.43
CA VAL A 50 -4.95 19.00 -3.15
C VAL A 50 -5.09 18.82 -1.63
N PRO A 51 -6.23 18.34 -1.11
CA PRO A 51 -6.37 18.05 0.31
C PRO A 51 -5.39 16.97 0.76
N MET A 52 -4.67 17.22 1.85
CA MET A 52 -3.66 16.33 2.41
C MET A 52 -3.90 16.07 3.89
N ILE A 53 -3.76 14.79 4.26
CA ILE A 53 -3.65 14.34 5.65
C ILE A 53 -2.24 13.83 5.89
N ALA A 54 -1.55 14.40 6.87
CA ALA A 54 -0.23 13.95 7.29
C ALA A 54 -0.32 13.29 8.66
N VAL A 55 0.04 12.01 8.73
CA VAL A 55 0.07 11.25 9.99
C VAL A 55 1.53 11.09 10.44
N ILE A 56 1.91 11.80 11.50
CA ILE A 56 3.24 11.73 12.09
C ILE A 56 3.22 10.67 13.19
N LYS A 57 4.05 9.63 13.08
CA LYS A 57 4.17 8.56 14.09
C LYS A 57 5.21 8.94 15.13
N CYS A 58 4.76 9.43 16.26
CA CYS A 58 5.58 10.16 17.22
C CYS A 58 6.19 9.30 18.33
N GLY A 59 5.72 8.06 18.53
CA GLY A 59 6.17 7.26 19.68
C GLY A 59 5.42 7.55 20.96
N THR A 60 5.67 6.73 21.97
CA THR A 60 5.07 6.97 23.29
C THR A 60 5.70 8.18 23.97
N PRO A 61 5.00 8.84 24.92
CA PRO A 61 5.59 9.93 25.71
C PRO A 61 6.86 9.51 26.45
N MET A 62 6.96 8.26 26.89
CA MET A 62 8.17 7.71 27.51
C MET A 62 9.35 7.65 26.54
N GLU A 63 9.11 7.19 25.31
CA GLU A 63 10.14 7.17 24.25
C GLU A 63 10.57 8.58 23.85
N GLN A 64 9.65 9.55 23.88
CA GLN A 64 9.96 10.97 23.59
C GLN A 64 10.77 11.62 24.73
N ALA A 65 10.48 11.26 25.98
CA ALA A 65 11.19 11.77 27.15
C ALA A 65 12.61 11.19 27.30
N GLN A 66 12.86 9.99 26.78
CA GLN A 66 14.18 9.36 26.76
C GLN A 66 15.03 9.89 25.59
N GLN A 67 15.41 11.17 25.68
CA GLN A 67 16.39 11.78 24.77
C GLN A 67 17.71 11.00 24.82
N GLY A 68 18.05 10.30 23.73
CA GLY A 68 19.33 9.57 23.60
C GLY A 68 19.24 8.11 23.18
N GLN A 69 18.05 7.50 23.05
CA GLN A 69 17.96 6.19 22.42
C GLN A 69 18.29 6.27 20.92
N THR A 70 19.33 5.53 20.50
CA THR A 70 19.83 5.49 19.12
C THR A 70 18.90 4.80 18.12
N LYS A 71 17.81 4.17 18.58
CA LYS A 71 16.83 3.49 17.72
C LYS A 71 15.41 3.88 18.14
N SER A 72 14.82 4.81 17.40
CA SER A 72 13.37 5.01 17.40
C SER A 72 12.66 3.65 17.23
N GLY A 73 11.59 3.40 17.97
CA GLY A 73 10.77 2.20 17.80
C GLY A 73 10.38 1.96 16.33
N ASN A 74 10.12 0.70 15.95
CA ASN A 74 9.74 0.35 14.57
C ASN A 74 8.44 1.06 14.17
N ARG A 75 8.55 2.15 13.39
CA ARG A 75 7.44 3.01 12.92
C ARG A 75 7.40 3.13 11.40
N GLY A 76 7.73 2.03 10.72
CA GLY A 76 7.91 1.99 9.27
C GLY A 76 6.62 2.09 8.46
N LYS A 77 6.73 1.87 7.15
CA LYS A 77 5.61 1.87 6.20
C LYS A 77 4.45 0.92 6.58
N ARG A 78 4.79 -0.21 7.19
CA ARG A 78 3.88 -1.21 7.76
C ARG A 78 2.84 -0.63 8.71
N ASP A 79 3.28 0.23 9.62
CA ASP A 79 2.38 0.90 10.57
C ASP A 79 1.41 1.84 9.84
N SER A 80 1.88 2.53 8.79
CA SER A 80 1.01 3.38 7.98
C SER A 80 -0.09 2.56 7.30
N GLN A 81 0.25 1.39 6.77
CA GLN A 81 -0.73 0.47 6.19
C GLN A 81 -1.73 -0.04 7.22
N LEU A 82 -1.29 -0.39 8.44
CA LEU A 82 -2.22 -0.79 9.50
C LEU A 82 -3.15 0.34 9.94
N ILE A 83 -2.63 1.55 10.14
CA ILE A 83 -3.46 2.71 10.51
C ILE A 83 -4.56 2.90 9.48
N LEU A 84 -4.19 2.96 8.20
CA LEU A 84 -5.15 3.16 7.11
C LEU A 84 -6.15 2.01 7.01
N MET A 85 -5.69 0.77 7.02
CA MET A 85 -6.56 -0.39 6.82
C MET A 85 -7.49 -0.63 8.02
N ASN A 86 -7.02 -0.40 9.25
CA ASN A 86 -7.88 -0.47 10.45
C ASN A 86 -8.93 0.65 10.43
N PHE A 87 -8.54 1.87 10.08
CA PHE A 87 -9.45 2.98 9.92
C PHE A 87 -10.54 2.65 8.89
N LEU A 88 -10.14 2.24 7.68
CA LEU A 88 -11.06 1.85 6.60
C LEU A 88 -11.97 0.68 7.00
N SER A 89 -11.43 -0.33 7.67
CA SER A 89 -12.22 -1.47 8.16
C SER A 89 -13.29 -1.01 9.15
N ARG A 90 -12.94 -0.20 10.15
CA ARG A 90 -13.87 0.26 11.19
C ARG A 90 -14.98 1.12 10.60
N ILE A 91 -14.66 2.05 9.70
CA ILE A 91 -15.68 2.89 9.06
C ILE A 91 -16.61 2.09 8.12
N LEU A 92 -16.10 1.04 7.47
CA LEU A 92 -16.89 0.24 6.52
C LEU A 92 -17.82 -0.76 7.20
N PHE A 93 -17.44 -1.25 8.38
CA PHE A 93 -18.23 -2.20 9.17
C PHE A 93 -18.96 -1.54 10.35
N GLU A 94 -18.94 -0.20 10.44
CA GLU A 94 -19.57 0.56 11.53
C GLU A 94 -19.12 0.09 12.92
N ASP A 95 -17.84 -0.30 13.04
CA ASP A 95 -17.24 -0.74 14.29
C ASP A 95 -16.81 0.46 15.15
N ARG A 96 -16.57 0.22 16.44
CA ARG A 96 -16.16 1.25 17.38
C ARG A 96 -14.83 1.90 16.95
N MET A 97 -14.89 3.20 16.67
CA MET A 97 -13.72 4.02 16.36
C MET A 97 -12.82 4.23 17.59
N THR A 98 -11.51 4.19 17.37
CA THR A 98 -10.52 4.70 18.33
C THR A 98 -10.41 6.22 18.23
N ALA A 99 -9.70 6.84 19.18
CA ALA A 99 -9.48 8.28 19.15
C ALA A 99 -8.68 8.74 17.91
N LEU A 100 -7.75 7.92 17.42
CA LEU A 100 -7.05 8.18 16.14
C LEU A 100 -8.00 8.08 14.95
N ASP A 101 -8.87 7.07 14.91
CA ASP A 101 -9.84 6.91 13.81
C ASP A 101 -10.81 8.10 13.75
N PHE A 102 -11.28 8.56 14.91
CA PHE A 102 -12.15 9.71 15.00
C PHE A 102 -11.45 11.00 14.53
N ASP A 103 -10.20 11.21 14.93
CA ASP A 103 -9.41 12.36 14.50
C ASP A 103 -9.17 12.35 12.97
N LEU A 104 -8.88 11.17 12.40
CA LEU A 104 -8.81 10.98 10.94
C LEU A 104 -10.14 11.26 10.26
N TRP A 105 -11.25 10.75 10.81
CA TRP A 105 -12.58 10.95 10.25
C TRP A 105 -12.93 12.43 10.13
N VAL A 106 -12.79 13.18 11.23
CA VAL A 106 -13.13 14.60 11.28
C VAL A 106 -12.26 15.40 10.31
N LYS A 107 -10.95 15.12 10.28
CA LYS A 107 -10.01 15.85 9.41
C LYS A 107 -10.18 15.52 7.94
N ILE A 108 -10.37 14.26 7.57
CA ILE A 108 -10.64 13.85 6.18
C ILE A 108 -11.97 14.47 5.71
N SER A 109 -13.02 14.40 6.53
CA SER A 109 -14.31 15.01 6.17
C SER A 109 -14.15 16.51 5.98
N GLY A 110 -13.62 17.21 6.99
CA GLY A 110 -13.58 18.67 7.01
C GLY A 110 -12.63 19.33 6.01
N ILE A 111 -11.62 18.61 5.51
CA ILE A 111 -10.68 19.15 4.51
C ILE A 111 -11.16 19.01 3.07
N THR A 112 -12.20 18.22 2.84
CA THR A 112 -12.75 18.00 1.51
C THR A 112 -13.87 18.99 1.23
N GLU A 113 -13.93 19.48 -0.01
CA GLU A 113 -15.02 20.35 -0.42
C GLU A 113 -16.36 19.60 -0.28
N GLY A 114 -17.33 20.21 0.41
CA GLY A 114 -18.63 19.59 0.68
C GLY A 114 -18.64 18.55 1.81
N ASN A 115 -17.59 18.47 2.63
CA ASN A 115 -17.49 17.55 3.77
C ASN A 115 -17.68 16.07 3.39
N VAL A 116 -17.00 15.62 2.34
CA VAL A 116 -17.09 14.25 1.83
C VAL A 116 -16.67 13.26 2.92
N PRO A 117 -17.56 12.36 3.36
CA PRO A 117 -17.23 11.42 4.41
C PRO A 117 -16.21 10.38 3.91
N PRO A 118 -15.31 9.88 4.78
CA PRO A 118 -14.37 8.82 4.46
C PRO A 118 -14.99 7.55 3.83
N THR A 119 -16.26 7.28 4.11
CA THR A 119 -17.01 6.13 3.56
C THR A 119 -17.37 6.27 2.08
N ALA A 120 -17.22 7.46 1.49
CA ALA A 120 -17.45 7.72 0.07
C ALA A 120 -16.30 7.24 -0.82
N TYR A 121 -15.08 7.12 -0.28
CA TYR A 121 -13.93 6.63 -1.03
C TYR A 121 -14.04 5.14 -1.35
N THR A 122 -13.70 4.77 -2.58
CA THR A 122 -13.82 3.38 -3.08
C THR A 122 -12.50 2.79 -3.54
N LEU A 123 -11.50 3.63 -3.78
CA LEU A 123 -10.18 3.27 -4.25
C LEU A 123 -9.11 3.86 -3.32
N VAL A 124 -8.01 3.14 -3.14
CA VAL A 124 -6.79 3.62 -2.47
C VAL A 124 -5.60 3.39 -3.39
N LEU A 125 -4.81 4.43 -3.62
CA LEU A 125 -3.52 4.33 -4.30
C LEU A 125 -2.41 4.32 -3.25
N MET A 126 -1.48 3.38 -3.37
CA MET A 126 -0.27 3.29 -2.57
C MET A 126 0.93 3.65 -3.45
N VAL A 127 1.74 4.58 -2.96
CA VAL A 127 2.95 5.07 -3.63
C VAL A 127 4.08 5.17 -2.62
N ASP A 128 5.26 4.63 -2.95
CA ASP A 128 6.45 4.81 -2.12
C ASP A 128 7.00 6.24 -2.25
N ALA A 129 7.66 6.74 -1.21
CA ALA A 129 8.14 8.13 -1.15
C ALA A 129 9.25 8.45 -2.17
N ASP A 130 9.93 7.43 -2.69
CA ASP A 130 10.98 7.51 -3.71
C ASP A 130 10.46 7.16 -5.12
N THR A 131 9.13 7.12 -5.30
CA THR A 131 8.47 6.82 -6.57
C THR A 131 7.76 8.04 -7.14
N VAL A 132 8.00 8.31 -8.42
CA VAL A 132 7.34 9.36 -9.20
C VAL A 132 6.45 8.73 -10.26
N ALA A 133 5.15 8.99 -10.21
CA ALA A 133 4.20 8.53 -11.22
C ALA A 133 4.18 9.49 -12.42
N GLU A 134 4.05 8.95 -13.64
CA GLU A 134 3.80 9.78 -14.81
C GLU A 134 2.40 10.45 -14.74
N PRO A 135 2.20 11.65 -15.32
CA PRO A 135 0.96 12.42 -15.15
C PRO A 135 -0.31 11.66 -15.54
N SER A 136 -0.27 10.84 -16.58
CA SER A 136 -1.41 10.04 -17.05
C SER A 136 -1.67 8.77 -16.25
N SER A 137 -0.74 8.33 -15.39
CA SER A 137 -0.78 7.01 -14.78
C SER A 137 -1.96 6.83 -13.84
N LEU A 138 -2.27 7.84 -13.02
CA LEU A 138 -3.45 7.81 -12.14
C LEU A 138 -4.75 7.63 -12.95
N ARG A 139 -4.87 8.33 -14.09
CA ARG A 139 -6.04 8.22 -14.98
C ARG A 139 -6.19 6.80 -15.51
N HIS A 140 -5.13 6.20 -16.04
CA HIS A 140 -5.15 4.83 -16.56
C HIS A 140 -5.53 3.80 -15.49
N MET A 141 -5.03 3.97 -14.27
CA MET A 141 -5.39 3.12 -13.14
C MET A 141 -6.88 3.23 -12.78
N VAL A 142 -7.38 4.45 -12.60
CA VAL A 142 -8.79 4.68 -12.25
C VAL A 142 -9.71 4.19 -13.36
N GLU A 143 -9.38 4.43 -14.64
CA GLU A 143 -10.16 3.94 -15.77
C GLU A 143 -10.23 2.41 -15.80
N THR A 144 -9.11 1.72 -15.55
CA THR A 144 -9.06 0.26 -15.46
C THR A 144 -9.96 -0.26 -14.33
N MET A 145 -9.90 0.36 -13.14
CA MET A 145 -10.78 0.01 -12.02
C MET A 145 -12.26 0.26 -12.38
N LYS A 146 -12.60 1.36 -13.06
CA LYS A 146 -13.99 1.66 -13.43
C LYS A 146 -14.53 0.74 -14.52
N ARG A 147 -13.67 0.26 -15.43
CA ARG A 147 -14.07 -0.56 -16.58
C ARG A 147 -14.43 -1.99 -16.21
N ASP A 148 -13.79 -2.57 -15.19
CA ASP A 148 -14.06 -3.94 -14.74
C ASP A 148 -14.19 -4.01 -13.21
N ASP A 149 -15.43 -4.15 -12.74
CA ASP A 149 -15.73 -4.33 -11.32
C ASP A 149 -15.15 -5.62 -10.73
N LYS A 150 -14.71 -6.58 -11.55
CA LYS A 150 -13.99 -7.75 -11.05
C LYS A 150 -12.56 -7.41 -10.63
N VAL A 151 -11.99 -6.28 -11.08
CA VAL A 151 -10.66 -5.83 -10.66
C VAL A 151 -10.73 -5.28 -9.23
N MET A 152 -10.04 -5.98 -8.32
CA MET A 152 -9.92 -5.61 -6.91
C MET A 152 -8.63 -4.87 -6.59
N GLY A 153 -7.62 -5.03 -7.42
CA GLY A 153 -6.39 -4.29 -7.31
C GLY A 153 -5.59 -4.38 -8.59
N LEU A 154 -4.70 -3.41 -8.77
CA LEU A 154 -3.83 -3.34 -9.92
C LEU A 154 -2.50 -2.69 -9.57
N CYS A 155 -1.50 -2.91 -10.40
CA CYS A 155 -0.23 -2.19 -10.33
C CYS A 155 0.15 -1.63 -11.70
N GLY A 156 0.92 -0.54 -11.66
CA GLY A 156 1.50 0.06 -12.85
C GLY A 156 2.84 -0.55 -13.22
N GLU A 157 3.40 -0.10 -14.34
CA GLU A 157 4.76 -0.38 -14.76
C GLU A 157 5.75 0.40 -13.88
N THR A 158 6.65 -0.33 -13.23
CA THR A 158 7.69 0.27 -12.38
C THR A 158 9.03 0.27 -13.11
N GLN A 159 9.53 1.45 -13.41
CA GLN A 159 10.83 1.65 -14.07
C GLN A 159 11.89 2.18 -13.10
N VAL A 160 13.15 1.97 -13.45
CA VAL A 160 14.29 2.47 -12.68
C VAL A 160 14.51 3.95 -13.00
N ALA A 161 14.51 4.82 -11.98
CA ALA A 161 14.72 6.26 -12.13
C ALA A 161 16.20 6.65 -12.33
N ASN A 162 17.13 5.85 -11.78
CA ASN A 162 18.58 6.09 -11.79
C ASN A 162 19.35 4.97 -12.53
N PRO A 163 19.00 4.61 -13.78
CA PRO A 163 19.53 3.41 -14.43
C PRO A 163 21.06 3.44 -14.61
N PHE A 164 21.63 4.62 -14.81
CA PHE A 164 23.07 4.82 -15.05
C PHE A 164 23.84 5.33 -13.81
N GLY A 165 23.26 5.25 -12.61
CA GLY A 165 23.91 5.72 -11.39
C GLY A 165 25.12 4.88 -10.95
N SER A 166 25.09 3.57 -11.19
CA SER A 166 26.21 2.65 -10.98
C SER A 166 26.00 1.34 -11.76
N TRP A 167 27.01 0.47 -11.80
CA TRP A 167 26.83 -0.87 -12.36
C TRP A 167 25.72 -1.66 -11.62
N VAL A 168 25.48 -1.35 -10.34
CA VAL A 168 24.43 -1.95 -9.51
C VAL A 168 23.04 -1.48 -9.94
N THR A 169 22.88 -0.21 -10.33
CA THR A 169 21.60 0.29 -10.86
C THR A 169 21.35 -0.24 -12.27
N MET A 170 22.39 -0.39 -13.08
CA MET A 170 22.28 -0.89 -14.45
C MET A 170 21.73 -2.32 -14.51
N ILE A 171 22.26 -3.23 -13.68
CA ILE A 171 21.76 -4.63 -13.65
C ILE A 171 20.28 -4.70 -13.24
N GLN A 172 19.81 -3.75 -12.42
CA GLN A 172 18.42 -3.71 -11.97
C GLN A 172 17.45 -3.30 -13.08
N VAL A 173 17.90 -2.65 -14.16
CA VAL A 173 17.02 -2.35 -15.31
C VAL A 173 16.47 -3.64 -15.91
N PHE A 174 17.35 -4.62 -16.16
CA PHE A 174 16.96 -5.93 -16.66
C PHE A 174 16.10 -6.70 -15.65
N GLU A 175 16.46 -6.62 -14.37
CA GLU A 175 15.70 -7.28 -13.31
C GLU A 175 14.26 -6.74 -13.21
N TYR A 176 14.08 -5.42 -13.23
CA TYR A 176 12.76 -4.78 -13.21
C TYR A 176 11.98 -5.12 -14.47
N PHE A 177 12.61 -5.10 -15.65
CA PHE A 177 11.95 -5.52 -16.88
C PHE A 177 11.46 -6.98 -16.81
N MET A 178 12.27 -7.91 -16.31
CA MET A 178 11.83 -9.31 -16.22
C MET A 178 10.73 -9.52 -15.16
N SER A 179 10.86 -8.88 -13.99
CA SER A 179 10.02 -9.19 -12.82
C SER A 179 8.81 -8.27 -12.63
N HIS A 180 8.94 -6.99 -12.97
CA HIS A 180 7.91 -5.95 -12.80
C HIS A 180 7.17 -5.65 -14.11
N HIS A 181 7.77 -5.93 -15.28
CA HIS A 181 7.09 -5.83 -16.56
C HIS A 181 6.61 -7.20 -17.06
N LEU A 182 7.53 -8.04 -17.57
CA LEU A 182 7.18 -9.26 -18.30
C LEU A 182 6.43 -10.27 -17.41
N GLY A 183 6.93 -10.52 -16.21
CA GLY A 183 6.28 -11.40 -15.25
C GLY A 183 4.88 -10.91 -14.84
N LYS A 184 4.69 -9.59 -14.70
CA LYS A 184 3.39 -9.00 -14.32
C LYS A 184 2.40 -9.02 -15.46
N ALA A 185 2.85 -8.72 -16.68
CA ALA A 185 2.06 -8.88 -17.89
C ALA A 185 1.57 -10.32 -18.04
N PHE A 186 2.46 -11.30 -17.87
CA PHE A 186 2.11 -12.71 -17.93
C PHE A 186 1.08 -13.10 -16.85
N GLU A 187 1.33 -12.78 -15.57
CA GLU A 187 0.38 -13.09 -14.48
C GLU A 187 -0.99 -12.41 -14.68
N SER A 188 -0.99 -11.21 -15.27
CA SER A 188 -2.21 -10.44 -15.55
C SER A 188 -3.06 -11.05 -16.65
N CYS A 189 -2.49 -11.83 -17.58
CA CYS A 189 -3.27 -12.62 -18.55
C CYS A 189 -4.24 -13.59 -17.85
N PHE A 190 -3.89 -14.04 -16.65
CA PHE A 190 -4.73 -14.91 -15.81
C PHE A 190 -5.61 -14.13 -14.83
N GLY A 191 -5.53 -12.79 -14.81
CA GLY A 191 -6.19 -11.95 -13.81
C GLY A 191 -5.69 -12.20 -12.38
N GLY A 192 -4.51 -12.79 -12.22
CA GLY A 192 -4.01 -13.31 -10.96
C GLY A 192 -2.61 -12.82 -10.64
N VAL A 193 -2.34 -11.52 -10.82
CA VAL A 193 -1.06 -10.93 -10.42
C VAL A 193 -0.77 -11.25 -8.95
N THR A 194 0.28 -12.03 -8.71
CA THR A 194 0.53 -12.67 -7.40
C THR A 194 1.12 -11.71 -6.37
N CYS A 195 1.58 -10.55 -6.83
CA CYS A 195 2.19 -9.50 -6.05
C CYS A 195 1.98 -8.17 -6.76
N LEU A 196 1.21 -7.27 -6.19
CA LEU A 196 1.16 -5.87 -6.60
C LEU A 196 2.29 -5.14 -5.85
N PRO A 197 3.26 -4.51 -6.53
CA PRO A 197 4.35 -3.80 -5.85
C PRO A 197 3.82 -2.60 -5.04
N GLY A 198 4.26 -2.46 -3.78
CA GLY A 198 3.81 -1.38 -2.89
C GLY A 198 4.19 0.03 -3.36
N CYS A 199 5.22 0.13 -4.22
CA CYS A 199 5.69 1.40 -4.75
C CYS A 199 4.69 2.10 -5.67
N PHE A 200 3.81 1.35 -6.35
CA PHE A 200 2.80 1.93 -7.25
C PHE A 200 1.66 0.95 -7.57
N CYS A 201 0.73 0.82 -6.63
CA CYS A 201 -0.43 -0.04 -6.78
C CYS A 201 -1.72 0.59 -6.23
N MET A 202 -2.84 0.20 -6.81
CA MET A 202 -4.17 0.67 -6.43
C MET A 202 -5.04 -0.51 -6.00
N TYR A 203 -5.77 -0.33 -4.91
CA TYR A 203 -6.73 -1.32 -4.41
C TYR A 203 -8.13 -0.74 -4.36
N ARG A 204 -9.12 -1.61 -4.53
CA ARG A 204 -10.50 -1.31 -4.24
C ARG A 204 -10.78 -1.57 -2.77
N ILE A 205 -11.18 -0.52 -2.06
CA ILE A 205 -11.48 -0.59 -0.62
C ILE A 205 -12.97 -0.82 -0.35
N LYS A 206 -13.83 -0.65 -1.35
CA LYS A 206 -15.28 -0.76 -1.14
C LYS A 206 -15.94 -1.42 -2.35
N MET A 207 -16.75 -2.45 -2.08
CA MET A 207 -17.54 -3.16 -3.08
C MET A 207 -18.88 -3.61 -2.54
N ALA A 208 -19.94 -3.43 -3.34
CA ALA A 208 -21.23 -4.03 -3.06
C ALA A 208 -21.16 -5.55 -3.25
N LYS A 209 -21.54 -6.33 -2.23
CA LYS A 209 -21.71 -7.77 -2.34
C LYS A 209 -23.15 -8.09 -2.74
N GLY A 210 -23.41 -8.14 -4.05
CA GLY A 210 -24.71 -8.55 -4.60
C GLY A 210 -25.89 -7.65 -4.23
N PRO A 211 -27.15 -8.11 -4.39
CA PRO A 211 -28.37 -7.32 -4.22
C PRO A 211 -28.72 -6.94 -2.77
N GLY A 212 -27.73 -6.89 -1.86
CA GLY A 212 -27.92 -6.59 -0.43
C GLY A 212 -26.84 -5.71 0.18
N GLY A 213 -25.94 -5.13 -0.63
CA GLY A 213 -25.08 -4.02 -0.21
C GLY A 213 -24.00 -4.31 0.84
N MET A 214 -23.80 -5.55 1.29
CA MET A 214 -22.83 -5.84 2.35
C MET A 214 -21.40 -5.59 1.88
N TRP A 215 -20.74 -4.59 2.47
CA TRP A 215 -19.37 -4.22 2.14
C TRP A 215 -18.40 -5.27 2.68
N THR A 216 -17.33 -5.59 1.95
CA THR A 216 -16.30 -6.52 2.44
C THR A 216 -14.92 -5.94 2.23
N MET A 217 -14.13 -5.93 3.31
CA MET A 217 -12.69 -5.73 3.31
C MET A 217 -12.01 -7.03 3.70
N PRO A 218 -10.76 -7.26 3.26
CA PRO A 218 -10.03 -8.43 3.69
C PRO A 218 -9.74 -8.35 5.21
N ASN A 219 -10.23 -9.35 5.98
CA ASN A 219 -10.02 -9.41 7.43
C ASN A 219 -8.52 -9.51 7.78
N MET A 220 -8.06 -8.60 8.63
CA MET A 220 -6.63 -8.45 8.91
C MET A 220 -6.16 -9.35 10.07
N VAL A 221 -5.39 -10.37 9.68
CA VAL A 221 -4.26 -10.93 10.45
C VAL A 221 -4.61 -11.51 11.83
N ASP A 222 -5.35 -12.62 11.80
CA ASP A 222 -5.80 -13.32 13.01
C ASP A 222 -4.76 -14.32 13.58
N THR A 223 -3.64 -14.55 12.90
CA THR A 223 -2.63 -15.56 13.31
C THR A 223 -1.20 -15.01 13.33
N LEU A 224 -0.35 -15.60 14.18
CA LEU A 224 1.08 -15.26 14.26
C LEU A 224 1.81 -15.47 12.92
N HIS A 225 1.41 -16.49 12.16
CA HIS A 225 1.91 -16.74 10.80
C HIS A 225 1.58 -15.60 9.83
N LYS A 226 0.33 -15.11 9.85
CA LYS A 226 -0.06 -13.93 9.04
C LYS A 226 0.68 -12.67 9.49
N LYS A 227 0.95 -12.49 10.79
CA LYS A 227 1.79 -11.39 11.32
C LYS A 227 3.22 -11.48 10.79
N ASN A 228 3.82 -12.66 10.80
CA ASN A 228 5.16 -12.89 10.27
C ASN A 228 5.24 -12.69 8.74
N LEU A 229 4.22 -13.11 7.99
CA LEU A 229 4.11 -12.85 6.55
C LEU A 229 4.04 -11.34 6.25
N LEU A 230 3.22 -10.61 6.99
CA LEU A 230 3.13 -9.15 6.90
C LEU A 230 4.48 -8.48 7.25
N LEU A 231 5.21 -9.02 8.22
CA LEU A 231 6.56 -8.57 8.58
C LEU A 231 7.62 -8.90 7.51
N LEU A 232 7.35 -9.80 6.57
CA LEU A 232 8.30 -10.18 5.52
C LEU A 232 8.05 -9.41 4.22
N GLY A 233 6.79 -9.25 3.80
CA GLY A 233 6.44 -8.40 2.66
C GLY A 233 4.95 -8.09 2.62
N GLU A 234 4.63 -6.86 2.99
CA GLU A 234 3.26 -6.38 3.16
C GLU A 234 2.45 -6.36 1.86
N ASP A 235 3.06 -5.97 0.74
CA ASP A 235 2.39 -5.88 -0.56
C ASP A 235 2.01 -7.27 -1.08
N ARG A 236 2.95 -8.23 -0.96
CA ARG A 236 2.73 -9.64 -1.29
C ARG A 236 1.66 -10.26 -0.39
N PHE A 237 1.74 -9.99 0.91
CA PHE A 237 0.74 -10.46 1.86
C PHE A 237 -0.65 -9.92 1.52
N LEU A 238 -0.77 -8.63 1.19
CA LEU A 238 -2.03 -8.03 0.80
C LEU A 238 -2.57 -8.64 -0.50
N SER A 239 -1.76 -8.78 -1.54
CA SER A 239 -2.17 -9.44 -2.80
C SER A 239 -2.66 -10.88 -2.57
N THR A 240 -1.92 -11.66 -1.79
CA THR A 240 -2.28 -13.05 -1.45
C THR A 240 -3.58 -13.09 -0.66
N MET A 241 -3.75 -12.20 0.32
CA MET A 241 -4.99 -12.11 1.08
C MET A 241 -6.19 -11.76 0.18
N MET A 242 -6.01 -10.87 -0.81
CA MET A 242 -7.05 -10.51 -1.78
C MET A 242 -7.43 -11.69 -2.68
N LEU A 243 -6.44 -12.39 -3.24
CA LEU A 243 -6.68 -13.59 -4.06
C LEU A 243 -7.40 -14.69 -3.26
N ARG A 244 -7.04 -14.85 -1.98
CA ARG A 244 -7.68 -15.84 -1.10
C ARG A 244 -9.12 -15.48 -0.72
N THR A 245 -9.36 -14.21 -0.41
CA THR A 245 -10.65 -13.74 0.10
C THR A 245 -11.66 -13.59 -1.03
N PHE A 246 -11.18 -13.26 -2.23
CA PHE A 246 -12.01 -12.95 -3.39
C PHE A 246 -11.56 -13.73 -4.63
N PRO A 247 -11.69 -15.08 -4.65
CA PRO A 247 -11.15 -15.93 -5.72
C PRO A 247 -11.80 -15.68 -7.10
N LYS A 248 -12.98 -15.08 -7.15
CA LYS A 248 -13.69 -14.72 -8.40
C LYS A 248 -13.32 -13.33 -8.93
N ARG A 249 -12.36 -12.65 -8.31
CA ARG A 249 -11.92 -11.30 -8.65
C ARG A 249 -10.51 -11.33 -9.22
N LYS A 250 -10.09 -10.20 -9.80
CA LYS A 250 -8.85 -10.06 -10.54
C LYS A 250 -7.88 -9.12 -9.84
N LEU A 251 -6.60 -9.48 -9.89
CA LEU A 251 -5.48 -8.57 -9.71
C LEU A 251 -4.76 -8.43 -11.05
N VAL A 252 -4.59 -7.21 -11.54
CA VAL A 252 -4.12 -6.97 -12.92
C VAL A 252 -2.92 -6.02 -12.98
N TYR A 253 -2.22 -6.05 -14.11
CA TYR A 253 -1.11 -5.17 -14.42
C TYR A 253 -1.52 -4.19 -15.53
N VAL A 254 -1.23 -2.90 -15.35
CA VAL A 254 -1.56 -1.82 -16.28
C VAL A 254 -0.28 -1.21 -16.85
N PRO A 255 0.19 -1.66 -18.03
CA PRO A 255 1.48 -1.20 -18.58
C PRO A 255 1.50 0.28 -18.95
N SER A 256 0.34 0.89 -19.22
CA SER A 256 0.24 2.33 -19.51
C SER A 256 0.30 3.22 -18.27
N ALA A 257 0.21 2.65 -17.07
CA ALA A 257 0.36 3.38 -15.82
C ALA A 257 1.81 3.28 -15.35
N ILE A 258 2.67 4.19 -15.81
CA ILE A 258 4.11 4.15 -15.56
C ILE A 258 4.47 4.96 -14.30
N CYS A 259 5.40 4.43 -13.52
CA CYS A 259 6.12 5.16 -12.48
C CYS A 259 7.63 4.88 -12.55
N LYS A 260 8.42 5.76 -11.93
CA LYS A 260 9.87 5.63 -11.82
C LYS A 260 10.26 5.65 -10.34
N THR A 261 10.98 4.63 -9.90
CA THR A 261 11.48 4.50 -8.52
C THR A 261 13.00 4.56 -8.49
N VAL A 262 13.56 5.16 -7.45
CA VAL A 262 15.00 5.13 -7.21
C VAL A 262 15.39 3.76 -6.68
N VAL A 263 16.37 3.10 -7.31
CA VAL A 263 16.87 1.79 -6.87
C VAL A 263 18.21 1.92 -6.14
N PRO A 264 18.57 0.96 -5.26
CA PRO A 264 19.85 0.98 -4.55
C PRO A 264 21.05 1.03 -5.51
N ASP A 265 21.95 1.97 -5.25
CA ASP A 265 23.21 2.19 -6.00
C ASP A 265 24.39 1.38 -5.45
N LYS A 266 24.31 0.97 -4.18
CA LYS A 266 25.33 0.19 -3.47
C LYS A 266 24.96 -1.29 -3.38
N PHE A 267 25.89 -2.16 -3.77
CA PHE A 267 25.67 -3.61 -3.79
C PHE A 267 25.25 -4.20 -2.43
N LYS A 268 25.86 -3.73 -1.32
CA LYS A 268 25.49 -4.16 0.04
C LYS A 268 24.03 -3.86 0.38
N ILE A 269 23.51 -2.71 -0.07
CA ILE A 269 22.11 -2.31 0.12
C ILE A 269 21.21 -3.17 -0.77
N LEU A 270 21.60 -3.39 -2.04
CA LEU A 270 20.90 -4.29 -2.96
C LEU A 270 20.76 -5.70 -2.37
N LEU A 271 21.85 -6.30 -1.87
CA LEU A 271 21.82 -7.62 -1.24
C LEU A 271 20.85 -7.68 -0.04
N SER A 272 20.87 -6.66 0.81
CA SER A 272 19.93 -6.57 1.95
C SER A 272 18.49 -6.47 1.47
N GLN A 273 18.22 -5.69 0.43
CA GLN A 273 16.89 -5.58 -0.19
C GLN A 273 16.44 -6.93 -0.78
N ARG A 274 17.30 -7.60 -1.55
CA ARG A 274 16.98 -8.87 -2.22
C ARG A 274 16.79 -10.02 -1.24
N ARG A 275 17.57 -10.10 -0.17
CA ARG A 275 17.31 -11.08 0.91
C ARG A 275 15.88 -10.94 1.47
N ARG A 276 15.41 -9.71 1.70
CA ARG A 276 14.04 -9.47 2.16
C ARG A 276 13.00 -9.88 1.11
N TRP A 277 13.23 -9.52 -0.16
CA TRP A 277 12.31 -9.83 -1.26
C TRP A 277 12.20 -11.33 -1.55
N ILE A 278 13.32 -12.05 -1.54
CA ILE A 278 13.37 -13.49 -1.75
C ILE A 278 12.66 -14.21 -0.61
N ASN A 279 12.98 -13.87 0.65
CA ASN A 279 12.31 -14.46 1.81
C ASN A 279 10.79 -14.26 1.73
N SER A 280 10.34 -13.04 1.43
CA SER A 280 8.91 -12.77 1.25
C SER A 280 8.30 -13.56 0.10
N THR A 281 9.02 -13.70 -1.02
CA THR A 281 8.55 -14.43 -2.20
C THR A 281 8.35 -15.91 -1.90
N VAL A 282 9.33 -16.58 -1.29
CA VAL A 282 9.24 -18.01 -0.94
C VAL A 282 8.06 -18.28 -0.01
N HIS A 283 7.91 -17.47 1.04
CA HIS A 283 6.78 -17.63 1.95
C HIS A 283 5.43 -17.36 1.28
N ASN A 284 5.35 -16.37 0.39
CA ASN A 284 4.13 -16.03 -0.32
C ASN A 284 3.72 -17.11 -1.34
N LEU A 285 4.69 -17.62 -2.10
CA LEU A 285 4.47 -18.70 -3.06
C LEU A 285 4.01 -19.98 -2.34
N ALA A 286 4.59 -20.31 -1.17
CA ALA A 286 4.13 -21.43 -0.36
C ALA A 286 2.65 -21.31 0.07
N GLU A 287 2.16 -20.11 0.36
CA GLU A 287 0.74 -19.86 0.62
C GLU A 287 -0.11 -19.97 -0.66
N LEU A 288 0.35 -19.41 -1.78
CA LEU A 288 -0.37 -19.45 -3.04
C LEU A 288 -0.53 -20.87 -3.61
N VAL A 289 0.48 -21.76 -3.44
CA VAL A 289 0.38 -23.18 -3.84
C VAL A 289 -0.77 -23.90 -3.12
N ARG A 290 -1.13 -23.45 -1.91
CA ARG A 290 -2.24 -24.02 -1.13
C ARG A 290 -3.61 -23.49 -1.56
N MET A 291 -3.68 -22.43 -2.36
CA MET A 291 -4.95 -21.90 -2.87
C MET A 291 -5.47 -22.79 -4.01
N ARG A 292 -6.71 -23.26 -3.87
CA ARG A 292 -7.38 -24.11 -4.86
C ARG A 292 -7.93 -23.32 -6.05
N ASP A 293 -8.25 -22.05 -5.84
CA ASP A 293 -9.06 -21.24 -6.76
C ASP A 293 -8.27 -20.18 -7.55
N LEU A 294 -6.97 -20.40 -7.80
CA LEU A 294 -6.21 -19.52 -8.69
C LEU A 294 -6.65 -19.72 -10.15
N CYS A 295 -7.04 -18.63 -10.82
CA CYS A 295 -7.54 -18.67 -12.20
C CYS A 295 -6.52 -19.31 -13.16
N GLY A 296 -7.02 -20.10 -14.12
CA GLY A 296 -6.21 -20.69 -15.19
C GLY A 296 -6.58 -20.11 -16.55
N VAL A 297 -5.67 -20.22 -17.53
CA VAL A 297 -5.92 -19.89 -18.93
C VAL A 297 -5.38 -21.05 -19.76
N PHE A 298 -6.21 -21.61 -20.64
CA PHE A 298 -5.94 -22.85 -21.40
C PHE A 298 -5.61 -24.06 -20.48
N CYS A 299 -4.62 -24.88 -20.85
CA CYS A 299 -4.20 -26.08 -20.13
C CYS A 299 -3.34 -25.79 -18.88
N PHE A 300 -3.03 -24.52 -18.59
CA PHE A 300 -2.17 -24.13 -17.48
C PHE A 300 -2.95 -23.38 -16.41
N SER A 301 -3.02 -23.97 -15.21
CA SER A 301 -3.50 -23.27 -14.02
C SER A 301 -2.42 -22.31 -13.51
N MET A 302 -2.79 -21.11 -13.03
CA MET A 302 -1.84 -20.25 -12.30
C MET A 302 -1.20 -20.96 -11.12
N ARG A 303 -1.89 -21.93 -10.52
CA ARG A 303 -1.32 -22.77 -9.46
C ARG A 303 -0.12 -23.60 -9.95
N PHE A 304 -0.18 -24.11 -11.19
CA PHE A 304 0.95 -24.84 -11.80
C PHE A 304 2.12 -23.89 -12.06
N VAL A 305 1.86 -22.70 -12.60
CA VAL A 305 2.90 -21.66 -12.81
C VAL A 305 3.56 -21.28 -11.49
N VAL A 306 2.77 -21.04 -10.44
CA VAL A 306 3.25 -20.72 -9.09
C VAL A 306 4.10 -21.88 -8.53
N LEU A 307 3.69 -23.13 -8.73
CA LEU A 307 4.44 -24.31 -8.28
C LEU A 307 5.78 -24.43 -9.00
N VAL A 308 5.81 -24.28 -10.32
CA VAL A 308 7.07 -24.28 -11.10
C VAL A 308 8.00 -23.17 -10.59
N ARG A 309 7.48 -21.97 -10.36
CA ARG A 309 8.26 -20.86 -9.80
C ARG A 309 8.79 -21.15 -8.40
N GLN A 310 8.03 -21.86 -7.56
CA GLN A 310 8.46 -22.26 -6.22
C GLN A 310 9.56 -23.33 -6.24
N VAL A 311 9.55 -24.25 -7.22
CA VAL A 311 10.60 -25.28 -7.38
C VAL A 311 11.89 -24.68 -7.96
N LEU A 312 11.78 -23.62 -8.77
CA LEU A 312 12.91 -22.96 -9.42
C LEU A 312 13.51 -21.78 -8.63
N ALA A 313 12.90 -21.39 -7.50
CA ALA A 313 13.33 -20.27 -6.65
C ALA A 313 14.23 -20.74 -5.49
#